data_AF-A0A1W6K5F0-F1
#
_entry.id   AF-A0A1W6K5F0-F1
#
_cell.length_a   1.000
_cell.length_b   1.000
_cell.length_c   1.000
_cell.angle_alpha   90.00
_cell.angle_beta   90.00
_cell.angle_gamma   90.00
#
_symmetry.space_group_name_H-M   'P 1'
#
loop_
_entity.id
_entity.type
_entity.pdbx_description
1 polymer ?
#
loop_
_entity_poly.entity_id
_entity_poly.type
_entity_poly.pdbx_seq_one_letter_code
_entity_poly.pdbx_strand_id
1 'polypeptide(L)'
;MQAVEQHPYVEQVLNRLSGESATGENLMDDPTMEYLENEIMKVGSLAHTGVEWGKVESESLRLLSDTSKDLKVLGFLLLCLQRGGNGERFALSLYLLHRVLDSWWHDAWPYPGDKGKRARKMLMTQILQRALKEVSALSFDGGVGDGREFCLTTLAKLLEQASALELPDDGLVDLSRAVEKLPSPSDTPRPSEATDNTETTGTSSAGSSSPQASSTSSASLGSLTLDPANERATRQSLLKVADMLTETTPADALGYQLRRYAIWQTITSVPPARDGIKSDLAAVSADRVADYRESLSKSPDLALWQRIEQSLSVSPFWLEGHWLSAQVASALGHETCAEAIRTAVKAFVERLPELTDMTFNDGTPFLPKAVADWMLSGPAKGGAAGGASAWEQAYEDARAVLDQKGLAPAMKLLEEGLDSAREPRDRFYWRLMSSQLMKDSGMKSLAKQQVQDLREQTRGMNLEDWEPGLVARLDRLA
;
A
#
# COMPACT_ATOMS: atom_id res chain seq x y z
N MET A 1 6.51 17.91 -36.51
CA MET A 1 5.47 17.31 -35.65
C MET A 1 4.39 16.49 -36.38
N GLN A 2 4.52 16.20 -37.68
CA GLN A 2 3.57 15.34 -38.41
C GLN A 2 3.47 13.91 -37.81
N ALA A 3 4.54 13.44 -37.17
CA ALA A 3 4.58 12.17 -36.44
C ALA A 3 3.60 12.11 -35.26
N VAL A 4 3.27 13.25 -34.62
CA VAL A 4 2.28 13.30 -33.54
C VAL A 4 0.86 13.18 -34.09
N GLU A 5 0.57 13.86 -35.20
CA GLU A 5 -0.75 13.83 -35.82
C GLU A 5 -1.07 12.47 -36.47
N GLN A 6 -0.04 11.78 -36.98
CA GLN A 6 -0.14 10.46 -37.60
C GLN A 6 0.12 9.31 -36.61
N HIS A 7 0.19 9.60 -35.30
CA HIS A 7 0.46 8.57 -34.31
C HIS A 7 -0.68 7.54 -34.28
N PRO A 8 -0.40 6.22 -34.20
CA PRO A 8 -1.43 5.17 -34.23
C PRO A 8 -2.55 5.34 -33.19
N TYR A 9 -2.24 5.96 -32.05
CA TYR A 9 -3.22 6.23 -30.99
C TYR A 9 -4.32 7.19 -31.44
N VAL A 10 -4.06 8.07 -32.41
CA VAL A 10 -5.04 9.03 -32.91
C VAL A 10 -6.22 8.27 -33.52
N GLU A 11 -5.96 7.29 -34.38
CA GLU A 11 -7.03 6.47 -34.97
C GLU A 11 -7.71 5.60 -33.92
N GLN A 12 -6.95 4.94 -33.04
CA GLN A 12 -7.50 4.08 -32.00
C GLN A 12 -8.44 4.82 -31.04
N VAL A 13 -8.08 6.05 -30.64
CA VAL A 13 -8.88 6.85 -29.70
C VAL A 13 -10.07 7.52 -30.39
N LEU A 14 -9.94 7.96 -31.64
CA LEU A 14 -10.97 8.77 -32.32
C LEU A 14 -11.95 7.96 -33.18
N ASN A 15 -11.57 6.77 -33.65
CA ASN A 15 -12.46 5.96 -34.48
C ASN A 15 -13.73 5.58 -33.72
N ARG A 16 -14.86 5.57 -34.43
CA ARG A 16 -16.15 5.15 -33.87
C ARG A 16 -16.10 3.67 -33.52
N LEU A 17 -16.71 3.32 -32.39
CA LEU A 17 -16.83 1.92 -31.98
C LEU A 17 -17.84 1.21 -32.88
N SER A 18 -17.60 -0.09 -33.09
CA SER A 18 -18.48 -0.95 -33.89
C SER A 18 -19.67 -1.37 -33.03
N GLY A 19 -20.88 -0.89 -33.32
CA GLY A 19 -22.09 -1.22 -32.55
C GLY A 19 -23.23 -0.21 -32.72
N GLU A 20 -24.31 -0.39 -31.95
CA GLU A 20 -25.48 0.52 -31.97
C GLU A 20 -25.20 1.89 -31.35
N SER A 21 -24.23 1.98 -30.43
CA SER A 21 -23.77 3.23 -29.81
C SER A 21 -22.38 3.61 -30.33
N ALA A 22 -22.24 4.82 -30.86
CA ALA A 22 -20.94 5.34 -31.33
C ALA A 22 -19.90 5.49 -30.21
N THR A 23 -20.34 5.53 -28.94
CA THR A 23 -19.50 5.66 -27.75
C THR A 23 -19.37 4.37 -26.94
N GLY A 24 -19.97 3.26 -27.39
CA GLY A 24 -19.87 1.96 -26.73
C GLY A 24 -20.68 1.87 -25.43
N GLU A 25 -20.22 1.03 -24.51
CA GLU A 25 -20.95 0.62 -23.29
C GLU A 25 -20.42 1.26 -22.00
N ASN A 26 -21.20 1.22 -20.92
CA ASN A 26 -20.77 1.74 -19.61
C ASN A 26 -19.80 0.75 -18.93
N LEU A 27 -18.68 1.24 -18.41
CA LEU A 27 -17.63 0.43 -17.81
C LEU A 27 -17.72 0.26 -16.27
N MET A 28 -18.86 0.56 -15.63
CA MET A 28 -18.98 0.51 -14.15
C MET A 28 -18.58 -0.84 -13.55
N ASP A 29 -18.90 -1.96 -14.23
CA ASP A 29 -18.61 -3.32 -13.78
C ASP A 29 -17.51 -3.99 -14.63
N ASP A 30 -16.76 -3.23 -15.43
CA ASP A 30 -15.72 -3.79 -16.29
C ASP A 30 -14.42 -4.07 -15.50
N PRO A 31 -13.89 -5.30 -15.56
CA PRO A 31 -12.70 -5.68 -14.79
C PRO A 31 -11.42 -4.95 -15.25
N THR A 32 -11.36 -4.52 -16.50
CA THR A 32 -10.24 -3.72 -17.03
C THR A 32 -10.30 -2.31 -16.45
N MET A 33 -11.49 -1.73 -16.38
CA MET A 33 -11.70 -0.43 -15.75
C MET A 33 -11.33 -0.44 -14.28
N GLU A 34 -11.75 -1.47 -13.53
CA GLU A 34 -11.35 -1.68 -12.14
C GLU A 34 -9.81 -1.80 -11.99
N TYR A 35 -9.17 -2.56 -12.88
CA TYR A 35 -7.71 -2.66 -12.93
C TYR A 35 -7.05 -1.29 -13.16
N LEU A 36 -7.51 -0.51 -14.12
CA LEU A 36 -6.96 0.82 -14.40
C LEU A 36 -7.12 1.77 -13.21
N GLU A 37 -8.29 1.79 -12.57
CA GLU A 37 -8.51 2.60 -11.37
C GLU A 37 -7.57 2.19 -10.23
N ASN A 38 -7.39 0.88 -10.02
CA ASN A 38 -6.46 0.35 -9.03
C ASN A 38 -5.01 0.72 -9.30
N GLU A 39 -4.56 0.68 -10.57
CA GLU A 39 -3.21 1.14 -10.94
C GLU A 39 -3.04 2.64 -10.70
N ILE A 40 -4.02 3.46 -11.07
CA ILE A 40 -3.91 4.92 -10.94
C ILE A 40 -4.01 5.36 -9.48
N MET A 41 -4.73 4.63 -8.62
CA MET A 41 -4.73 4.87 -7.17
C MET A 41 -3.36 4.68 -6.52
N LYS A 42 -2.45 3.91 -7.13
CA LYS A 42 -1.07 3.77 -6.64
C LYS A 42 -0.24 5.05 -6.87
N VAL A 43 -0.70 5.98 -7.72
CA VAL A 43 -0.01 7.24 -8.01
C VAL A 43 -0.09 8.17 -6.79
N GLY A 44 1.04 8.40 -6.14
CA GLY A 44 1.12 9.26 -4.94
C GLY A 44 0.73 8.55 -3.64
N SER A 45 0.25 7.30 -3.73
CA SER A 45 0.21 6.37 -2.60
C SER A 45 1.61 5.84 -2.32
N LEU A 46 1.90 5.39 -1.09
CA LEU A 46 3.17 4.72 -0.77
C LEU A 46 3.19 3.27 -1.31
N ALA A 47 2.48 3.02 -2.42
CA ALA A 47 2.27 1.71 -2.99
C ALA A 47 3.57 1.04 -3.44
N HIS A 48 3.70 -0.24 -3.11
CA HIS A 48 4.95 -1.01 -3.21
C HIS A 48 5.16 -1.67 -4.57
N THR A 49 4.10 -1.80 -5.37
CA THR A 49 4.17 -1.97 -6.83
C THR A 49 4.12 -0.60 -7.46
N GLY A 50 5.17 -0.23 -8.19
CA GLY A 50 5.10 0.92 -9.11
C GLY A 50 3.97 0.67 -10.10
N VAL A 51 3.27 1.74 -10.48
CA VAL A 51 2.22 1.67 -11.50
C VAL A 51 2.78 1.01 -12.74
N GLU A 52 2.08 0.00 -13.26
CA GLU A 52 2.43 -0.66 -14.51
C GLU A 52 2.04 0.24 -15.70
N TRP A 53 2.75 1.36 -15.87
CA TRP A 53 2.41 2.39 -16.87
C TRP A 53 2.23 1.85 -18.29
N GLY A 54 3.06 0.88 -18.70
CA GLY A 54 2.93 0.24 -20.00
C GLY A 54 1.61 -0.52 -20.17
N LYS A 55 1.16 -1.22 -19.11
CA LYS A 55 -0.10 -1.96 -19.12
C LYS A 55 -1.30 -1.04 -18.97
N VAL A 56 -1.20 0.01 -18.13
CA VAL A 56 -2.22 1.07 -18.05
C VAL A 56 -2.43 1.72 -19.41
N GLU A 57 -1.35 2.05 -20.12
CA GLU A 57 -1.41 2.64 -21.47
C GLU A 57 -2.06 1.68 -22.47
N SER A 58 -1.62 0.41 -22.52
CA SER A 58 -2.16 -0.58 -23.46
C SER A 58 -3.63 -0.90 -23.21
N GLU A 59 -4.03 -1.08 -21.94
CA GLU A 59 -5.41 -1.39 -21.58
C GLU A 59 -6.34 -0.18 -21.77
N SER A 60 -5.86 1.04 -21.50
CA SER A 60 -6.62 2.25 -21.78
C SER A 60 -6.87 2.42 -23.28
N LEU A 61 -5.86 2.15 -24.11
CA LEU A 61 -6.00 2.18 -25.57
C LEU A 61 -6.95 1.11 -26.07
N ARG A 62 -6.83 -0.12 -25.55
CA ARG A 62 -7.72 -1.23 -25.88
C ARG A 62 -9.16 -0.80 -25.66
N LEU A 63 -9.51 -0.44 -24.41
CA LEU A 63 -10.86 0.00 -24.04
C LEU A 63 -11.37 1.15 -24.93
N LEU A 64 -10.56 2.18 -25.17
CA LEU A 64 -10.95 3.31 -26.02
C LEU A 64 -11.16 2.90 -27.48
N SER A 65 -10.45 1.88 -27.96
CA SER A 65 -10.50 1.42 -29.36
C SER A 65 -11.62 0.43 -29.66
N ASP A 66 -12.00 -0.41 -28.69
CA ASP A 66 -12.88 -1.56 -28.92
C ASP A 66 -14.14 -1.59 -28.04
N THR A 67 -14.14 -0.96 -26.87
CA THR A 67 -15.16 -1.19 -25.84
C THR A 67 -15.99 0.06 -25.52
N SER A 68 -15.35 1.16 -25.13
CA SER A 68 -16.06 2.36 -24.64
C SER A 68 -15.26 3.65 -24.79
N LYS A 69 -15.96 4.72 -25.19
CA LYS A 69 -15.48 6.10 -25.13
C LYS A 69 -15.77 6.66 -23.74
N ASP A 70 -14.94 6.26 -22.78
CA ASP A 70 -15.03 6.70 -21.38
C ASP A 70 -13.97 7.78 -21.07
N LEU A 71 -14.42 8.85 -20.41
CA LEU A 71 -13.58 9.99 -20.09
C LEU A 71 -12.54 9.71 -18.99
N LYS A 72 -12.82 8.81 -18.05
CA LYS A 72 -11.83 8.41 -17.05
C LYS A 72 -10.70 7.62 -17.72
N VAL A 73 -11.04 6.70 -18.64
CA VAL A 73 -10.06 5.92 -19.41
C VAL A 73 -9.18 6.85 -20.26
N LEU A 74 -9.77 7.86 -20.90
CA LEU A 74 -9.01 8.92 -21.57
C LEU A 74 -8.04 9.62 -20.59
N GLY A 75 -8.52 9.99 -19.41
CA GLY A 75 -7.69 10.61 -18.37
C GLY A 75 -6.50 9.75 -17.95
N PHE A 76 -6.64 8.42 -17.93
CA PHE A 76 -5.56 7.48 -17.64
C PHE A 76 -4.53 7.42 -18.78
N LEU A 77 -5.00 7.32 -20.03
CA LEU A 77 -4.13 7.35 -21.20
C LEU A 77 -3.32 8.66 -21.27
N LEU A 78 -3.98 9.81 -21.10
CA LEU A 78 -3.31 11.11 -21.11
C LEU A 78 -2.25 11.21 -20.02
N LEU A 79 -2.53 10.67 -18.83
CA LEU A 79 -1.54 10.62 -17.75
C LEU A 79 -0.30 9.79 -18.13
N CYS A 80 -0.46 8.65 -18.81
CA CYS A 80 0.67 7.85 -19.31
C CYS A 80 1.52 8.60 -20.35
N LEU A 81 0.88 9.41 -21.19
CA LEU A 81 1.55 10.18 -22.24
C LEU A 81 2.27 11.43 -21.71
N GLN A 82 1.72 12.07 -20.68
CA GLN A 82 2.26 13.32 -20.12
C GLN A 82 3.49 13.11 -19.22
N ARG A 83 3.65 11.91 -18.68
CA ARG A 83 4.72 11.57 -17.74
C ARG A 83 6.02 11.21 -18.44
N GLY A 84 7.13 11.36 -17.70
CA GLY A 84 8.43 10.81 -18.10
C GLY A 84 9.27 11.74 -18.98
N GLY A 85 8.88 13.01 -19.10
CA GLY A 85 9.71 14.06 -19.71
C GLY A 85 9.84 14.00 -21.24
N ASN A 86 9.16 13.07 -21.91
CA ASN A 86 9.18 12.99 -23.37
C ASN A 86 8.22 14.04 -23.99
N GLY A 87 8.77 15.02 -24.69
CA GLY A 87 8.03 16.13 -25.28
C GLY A 87 7.05 15.71 -26.37
N GLU A 88 7.39 14.74 -27.21
CA GLU A 88 6.54 14.28 -28.31
C GLU A 88 5.29 13.55 -27.78
N ARG A 89 5.44 12.74 -26.73
CA ARG A 89 4.33 12.07 -26.04
C ARG A 89 3.45 13.07 -25.29
N PHE A 90 4.05 14.10 -24.69
CA PHE A 90 3.30 15.20 -24.09
C PHE A 90 2.49 15.96 -25.16
N ALA A 91 3.09 16.30 -26.29
CA ALA A 91 2.43 16.93 -27.43
C ALA A 91 1.28 16.07 -27.96
N LEU A 92 1.48 14.75 -28.07
CA LEU A 92 0.44 13.80 -28.44
C LEU A 92 -0.74 13.82 -27.46
N SER A 93 -0.48 13.92 -26.16
CA SER A 93 -1.55 14.01 -25.15
C SER A 93 -2.45 15.23 -25.37
N LEU A 94 -1.85 16.40 -25.64
CA LEU A 94 -2.60 17.64 -25.90
C LEU A 94 -3.38 17.54 -27.21
N TYR A 95 -2.76 16.94 -28.23
CA TYR A 95 -3.41 16.72 -29.52
C TYR A 95 -4.62 15.77 -29.40
N LEU A 96 -4.48 14.65 -28.70
CA LEU A 96 -5.58 13.72 -28.45
C LEU A 96 -6.72 14.40 -27.69
N LEU A 97 -6.40 15.17 -26.64
CA LEU A 97 -7.39 15.94 -25.91
C LEU A 97 -8.15 16.87 -26.87
N HIS A 98 -7.44 17.71 -27.63
CA HIS A 98 -8.02 18.61 -28.63
C HIS A 98 -9.00 17.89 -29.58
N ARG A 99 -8.60 16.73 -30.11
CA ARG A 99 -9.43 15.97 -31.04
C ARG A 99 -10.62 15.27 -30.38
N VAL A 100 -10.51 14.90 -29.11
CA VAL A 100 -11.63 14.32 -28.35
C VAL A 100 -12.68 15.38 -28.03
N LEU A 101 -12.29 16.60 -27.67
CA LEU A 101 -13.24 17.71 -27.45
C LEU A 101 -14.12 17.98 -28.68
N ASP A 102 -13.56 17.82 -29.90
CA ASP A 102 -14.29 18.00 -31.16
C ASP A 102 -15.14 16.79 -31.58
N SER A 103 -14.99 15.63 -30.92
CA SER A 103 -15.64 14.40 -31.35
C SER A 103 -16.64 13.90 -30.32
N TRP A 104 -16.24 12.98 -29.44
CA TRP A 104 -17.15 12.24 -28.58
C TRP A 104 -17.22 12.76 -27.14
N TRP A 105 -16.53 13.86 -26.80
CA TRP A 105 -16.47 14.42 -25.44
C TRP A 105 -17.84 14.64 -24.77
N HIS A 106 -18.84 15.11 -25.52
CA HIS A 106 -20.17 15.40 -24.98
C HIS A 106 -20.96 14.13 -24.65
N ASP A 107 -20.84 13.09 -25.49
CA ASP A 107 -21.64 11.86 -25.42
C ASP A 107 -20.88 10.71 -24.73
N ALA A 108 -19.71 11.01 -24.17
CA ALA A 108 -18.83 10.05 -23.52
C ALA A 108 -19.39 9.54 -22.19
N TRP A 109 -19.03 8.30 -21.86
CA TRP A 109 -19.23 7.70 -20.54
C TRP A 109 -18.31 8.36 -19.49
N PRO A 110 -18.66 8.33 -18.19
CA PRO A 110 -19.78 7.62 -17.57
C PRO A 110 -21.14 8.36 -17.60
N TYR A 111 -21.16 9.64 -17.98
CA TYR A 111 -22.39 10.46 -17.96
C TYR A 111 -22.62 11.17 -19.31
N PRO A 112 -23.14 10.47 -20.33
CA PRO A 112 -23.43 11.07 -21.63
C PRO A 112 -24.42 12.23 -21.54
N GLY A 113 -24.23 13.24 -22.40
CA GLY A 113 -25.12 14.39 -22.49
C GLY A 113 -24.96 15.40 -21.35
N ASP A 114 -25.98 16.23 -21.12
CA ASP A 114 -25.92 17.36 -20.19
C ASP A 114 -25.65 16.98 -18.73
N LYS A 115 -26.08 15.78 -18.32
CA LYS A 115 -25.87 15.27 -16.95
C LYS A 115 -24.39 15.19 -16.57
N GLY A 116 -23.50 14.98 -17.55
CA GLY A 116 -22.06 14.89 -17.35
C GLY A 116 -21.32 16.23 -17.29
N LYS A 117 -22.00 17.38 -17.49
CA LYS A 117 -21.33 18.70 -17.60
C LYS A 117 -20.42 19.00 -16.41
N ARG A 118 -20.87 18.73 -15.18
CA ARG A 118 -20.05 18.93 -13.97
C ARG A 118 -18.84 17.99 -13.92
N ALA A 119 -19.04 16.71 -14.24
CA ALA A 119 -17.97 15.72 -14.24
C ALA A 119 -16.89 16.04 -15.29
N ARG A 120 -17.30 16.49 -16.49
CA ARG A 120 -16.39 16.94 -17.56
C ARG A 120 -15.54 18.14 -17.16
N LYS A 121 -16.12 19.14 -16.49
CA LYS A 121 -15.36 20.29 -15.94
C LYS A 121 -14.31 19.83 -14.92
N MET A 122 -14.71 18.95 -13.99
CA MET A 122 -13.79 18.42 -12.97
C MET A 122 -12.64 17.62 -13.60
N LEU A 123 -12.95 16.75 -14.57
CA LEU A 123 -11.94 15.97 -15.26
C LEU A 123 -10.98 16.86 -16.05
N MET A 124 -11.49 17.88 -16.76
CA MET A 124 -10.65 18.85 -17.46
C MET A 124 -9.65 19.50 -16.49
N THR A 125 -10.12 19.99 -15.33
CA THR A 125 -9.23 20.54 -14.30
C THR A 125 -8.17 19.53 -13.86
N GLN A 126 -8.53 18.27 -13.64
CA GLN A 126 -7.59 17.23 -13.21
C GLN A 126 -6.53 16.90 -14.28
N ILE A 127 -6.93 16.81 -15.55
CA ILE A 127 -6.02 16.58 -16.68
C ILE A 127 -5.01 17.72 -16.77
N LEU A 128 -5.48 18.97 -16.71
CA LEU A 128 -4.60 20.15 -16.83
C LEU A 128 -3.64 20.29 -15.65
N GLN A 129 -4.10 20.03 -14.42
CA GLN A 129 -3.24 20.06 -13.23
C GLN A 129 -2.11 19.02 -13.30
N ARG A 130 -2.41 17.82 -13.81
CA ARG A 130 -1.41 16.76 -13.98
C ARG A 130 -0.41 17.11 -15.07
N ALA A 131 -0.88 17.61 -16.21
CA ALA A 131 -0.02 18.07 -17.30
C ALA A 131 0.94 19.16 -16.82
N LEU A 132 0.45 20.15 -16.06
CA LEU A 132 1.24 21.29 -15.58
C LEU A 132 2.43 20.85 -14.71
N LYS A 133 2.24 19.79 -13.90
CA LYS A 133 3.29 19.23 -13.04
C LYS A 133 4.47 18.64 -13.83
N GLU A 134 4.22 18.12 -15.03
CA GLU A 134 5.24 17.42 -15.83
C GLU A 134 5.98 18.35 -16.79
N VAL A 135 5.46 19.57 -17.06
CA VAL A 135 6.02 20.49 -18.07
C VAL A 135 7.49 20.80 -17.85
N SER A 136 7.93 21.01 -16.61
CA SER A 136 9.32 21.38 -16.30
C SER A 136 10.34 20.29 -16.62
N ALA A 137 9.90 19.04 -16.78
CA ALA A 137 10.75 17.90 -17.10
C ALA A 137 10.78 17.56 -18.60
N LEU A 138 10.08 18.33 -19.45
CA LEU A 138 9.96 18.04 -20.87
C LEU A 138 11.25 18.32 -21.64
N SER A 139 11.59 17.38 -22.52
CA SER A 139 12.65 17.48 -23.52
C SER A 139 12.07 17.12 -24.87
N PHE A 140 12.31 17.97 -25.87
CA PHE A 140 11.88 17.75 -27.26
C PHE A 140 13.08 17.37 -28.13
N ASP A 141 12.88 16.44 -29.05
CA ASP A 141 13.85 16.12 -30.09
C ASP A 141 13.71 17.11 -31.26
N GLY A 142 14.72 17.97 -31.43
CA GLY A 142 14.77 18.92 -32.54
C GLY A 142 14.75 18.27 -33.93
N GLY A 143 15.04 16.97 -34.05
CA GLY A 143 14.94 16.20 -35.29
C GLY A 143 13.49 15.89 -35.72
N VAL A 144 12.51 15.97 -34.81
CA VAL A 144 11.09 15.64 -35.06
C VAL A 144 10.25 16.91 -35.34
N GLY A 145 10.88 18.08 -35.22
CA GLY A 145 10.34 19.42 -35.46
C GLY A 145 10.21 20.24 -34.18
N ASP A 146 9.60 21.42 -34.27
CA ASP A 146 9.39 22.27 -33.10
C ASP A 146 8.20 21.78 -32.27
N GLY A 147 8.49 20.86 -31.33
CA GLY A 147 7.49 20.33 -30.42
C GLY A 147 6.94 21.37 -29.43
N ARG A 148 7.74 22.40 -29.09
CA ARG A 148 7.31 23.51 -28.24
C ARG A 148 6.27 24.37 -28.96
N GLU A 149 6.55 24.79 -30.19
CA GLU A 149 5.61 25.56 -31.02
C GLU A 149 4.32 24.78 -31.28
N PHE A 150 4.43 23.47 -31.54
CA PHE A 150 3.26 22.61 -31.71
C PHE A 150 2.39 22.53 -30.44
N CYS A 151 3.00 22.40 -29.26
CA CYS A 151 2.27 22.43 -27.99
C CYS A 151 1.55 23.77 -27.80
N LEU A 152 2.21 24.90 -28.04
CA LEU A 152 1.61 26.23 -27.93
C LEU A 152 0.44 26.43 -28.90
N THR A 153 0.60 25.99 -30.15
CA THR A 153 -0.46 26.04 -31.16
C THR A 153 -1.65 25.18 -30.76
N THR A 154 -1.40 24.00 -30.18
CA THR A 154 -2.46 23.09 -29.74
C THR A 154 -3.17 23.63 -28.49
N LEU A 155 -2.44 24.24 -27.55
CA LEU A 155 -3.02 24.89 -26.37
C LEU A 155 -3.89 26.09 -26.74
N ALA A 156 -3.52 26.87 -27.77
CA ALA A 156 -4.35 27.95 -28.28
C ALA A 156 -5.71 27.42 -28.80
N LYS A 157 -5.71 26.32 -29.56
CA LYS A 157 -6.95 25.66 -30.02
C LYS A 157 -7.77 25.13 -28.84
N LEU A 158 -7.13 24.52 -27.85
CA LEU A 158 -7.79 24.03 -26.65
C LEU A 158 -8.45 25.16 -25.84
N LEU A 159 -7.85 26.34 -25.77
CA LEU A 159 -8.45 27.52 -25.13
C LEU A 159 -9.73 27.96 -25.84
N GLU A 160 -9.72 28.00 -27.18
CA GLU A 160 -10.93 28.30 -27.96
C GLU A 160 -12.05 27.27 -27.72
N GLN A 161 -11.70 25.97 -27.72
CA GLN A 161 -12.66 24.89 -27.44
C GLN A 161 -13.18 24.93 -25.99
N ALA A 162 -12.31 25.21 -25.02
CA ALA A 162 -12.69 25.30 -23.62
C ALA A 162 -13.70 26.44 -23.41
N SER A 163 -13.49 27.59 -24.05
CA SER A 163 -14.44 28.70 -24.03
C SER A 163 -15.80 28.29 -24.63
N ALA A 164 -15.80 27.68 -25.82
CA ALA A 164 -17.02 27.25 -26.50
C ALA A 164 -17.82 26.19 -25.71
N LEU A 165 -17.13 25.32 -24.96
CA LEU A 165 -17.72 24.24 -24.16
C LEU A 165 -17.93 24.61 -22.68
N GLU A 166 -17.69 25.88 -22.31
CA GLU A 166 -17.74 26.40 -20.95
C GLU A 166 -16.88 25.60 -19.94
N LEU A 167 -15.73 25.09 -20.38
CA LEU A 167 -14.78 24.35 -19.55
C LEU A 167 -13.80 25.31 -18.86
N PRO A 168 -13.20 24.91 -17.71
CA PRO A 168 -12.17 25.72 -17.06
C PRO A 168 -10.94 25.91 -17.97
N ASP A 169 -10.50 27.16 -18.12
CA ASP A 169 -9.41 27.58 -19.01
C ASP A 169 -8.14 28.03 -18.26
N ASP A 170 -8.23 28.36 -16.97
CA ASP A 170 -7.09 28.77 -16.13
C ASP A 170 -5.86 27.84 -16.28
N GLY A 171 -6.09 26.52 -16.23
CA GLY A 171 -5.03 25.52 -16.35
C GLY A 171 -4.38 25.47 -17.75
N LEU A 172 -5.12 25.81 -18.81
CA LEU A 172 -4.57 25.91 -20.16
C LEU A 172 -3.69 27.15 -20.30
N VAL A 173 -4.08 28.27 -19.71
CA VAL A 173 -3.27 29.50 -19.69
C VAL A 173 -1.96 29.29 -18.94
N ASP A 174 -2.00 28.62 -17.79
CA ASP A 174 -0.81 28.31 -17.01
C ASP A 174 0.11 27.32 -17.74
N LEU A 175 -0.45 26.33 -18.44
CA LEU A 175 0.28 25.43 -19.31
C LEU A 175 0.97 26.16 -20.46
N SER A 176 0.29 27.06 -21.15
CA SER A 176 0.89 27.86 -22.23
C SER A 176 2.10 28.65 -21.72
N ARG A 177 1.96 29.33 -20.58
CA ARG A 177 3.08 30.06 -19.95
C ARG A 177 4.23 29.16 -19.52
N ALA A 178 3.92 27.94 -19.05
CA ALA A 178 4.95 26.98 -18.65
C ALA A 178 5.71 26.43 -19.87
N VAL A 179 5.01 26.10 -20.94
CA VAL A 179 5.61 25.64 -22.21
C VAL A 179 6.40 26.75 -22.89
N GLU A 180 5.95 28.01 -22.82
CA GLU A 180 6.71 29.16 -23.33
C GLU A 180 8.10 29.28 -22.71
N LYS A 181 8.27 28.88 -21.44
CA LYS A 181 9.54 28.92 -20.72
C LYS A 181 10.49 27.76 -21.07
N LEU A 182 10.01 26.76 -21.82
CA LEU A 182 10.88 25.67 -22.27
C LEU A 182 11.87 26.18 -23.32
N PRO A 183 13.09 25.64 -23.35
CA PRO A 183 14.12 26.05 -24.30
C PRO A 183 13.60 25.89 -25.74
N SER A 184 13.79 26.92 -26.56
CA SER A 184 13.48 26.81 -27.98
C SER A 184 14.57 26.01 -28.69
N PRO A 185 14.27 25.32 -29.81
CA PRO A 185 15.30 24.70 -30.66
C PRO A 185 16.36 25.70 -31.15
N SER A 186 16.09 27.00 -31.03
CA SER A 186 16.98 28.11 -31.39
C SER A 186 17.98 28.49 -30.30
N ASP A 187 17.78 28.05 -29.05
CA ASP A 187 18.60 28.44 -27.89
C ASP A 187 19.72 27.42 -27.57
N THR A 188 19.90 26.39 -28.39
CA THR A 188 21.04 25.47 -28.23
C THR A 188 22.30 26.10 -28.87
N PRO A 189 23.36 26.41 -28.11
CA PRO A 189 24.64 26.75 -28.71
C PRO A 189 25.14 25.51 -29.45
N ARG A 190 25.29 25.65 -30.77
CA ARG A 190 25.97 24.71 -31.66
C ARG A 190 27.27 24.20 -30.99
N PRO A 191 27.42 22.91 -30.69
CA PRO A 191 28.74 22.35 -30.41
C PRO A 191 29.53 22.40 -31.72
N SER A 192 30.65 23.11 -31.69
CA SER A 192 31.63 23.14 -32.78
C SER A 192 32.04 21.73 -33.18
N GLU A 193 32.04 21.49 -34.48
CA GLU A 193 32.67 20.34 -35.13
C GLU A 193 34.19 20.30 -34.93
N ALA A 194 34.72 19.09 -35.17
CA ALA A 194 36.11 18.66 -35.35
C ALA A 194 36.84 18.28 -34.04
N THR A 195 37.48 17.12 -33.87
CA THR A 195 37.90 15.97 -34.72
C THR A 195 38.42 14.94 -33.69
N ASP A 196 38.42 13.61 -33.82
CA ASP A 196 39.01 12.78 -34.87
C ASP A 196 38.68 11.29 -34.59
N ASN A 197 38.86 10.49 -35.63
CA ASN A 197 38.63 9.06 -35.87
C ASN A 197 39.00 8.05 -34.77
N THR A 198 38.25 6.94 -34.68
CA THR A 198 38.73 5.60 -35.14
C THR A 198 37.62 4.53 -35.22
N GLU A 199 37.51 3.96 -36.43
CA GLU A 199 37.23 2.56 -36.80
C GLU A 199 35.96 1.80 -36.35
N THR A 200 35.08 1.68 -37.34
CA THR A 200 34.40 0.46 -37.81
C THR A 200 34.95 -0.88 -37.33
N THR A 201 34.06 -1.70 -36.77
CA THR A 201 33.90 -3.11 -37.19
C THR A 201 32.42 -3.49 -37.06
N GLY A 202 31.80 -3.82 -38.19
CA GLY A 202 30.45 -4.35 -38.23
C GLY A 202 30.43 -5.84 -37.89
N THR A 203 29.34 -6.31 -37.30
CA THR A 203 28.83 -7.67 -37.54
C THR A 203 27.33 -7.68 -37.38
N SER A 204 26.66 -8.05 -38.47
CA SER A 204 25.23 -8.31 -38.59
C SER A 204 24.82 -9.57 -37.82
N SER A 205 23.62 -9.57 -37.24
CA SER A 205 22.80 -10.79 -37.14
C SER A 205 21.34 -10.44 -36.93
N ALA A 206 20.54 -10.70 -37.95
CA ALA A 206 19.09 -10.69 -37.94
C ALA A 206 18.53 -12.06 -37.50
N GLY A 207 17.30 -12.04 -36.96
CA GLY A 207 16.42 -13.21 -36.77
C GLY A 207 16.62 -13.92 -35.43
N SER A 208 15.59 -14.28 -34.65
CA SER A 208 14.25 -14.69 -35.05
C SER A 208 13.34 -14.77 -33.84
N SER A 209 12.07 -14.44 -34.05
CA SER A 209 10.94 -14.66 -33.17
C SER A 209 10.41 -16.10 -33.29
N SER A 210 10.09 -16.72 -32.16
CA SER A 210 9.08 -17.79 -32.06
C SER A 210 8.50 -17.82 -30.65
N PRO A 211 7.18 -18.04 -30.49
CA PRO A 211 6.49 -18.03 -29.20
C PRO A 211 6.60 -19.40 -28.53
N GLN A 212 6.64 -19.44 -27.19
CA GLN A 212 6.51 -20.68 -26.42
C GLN A 212 5.33 -20.60 -25.46
N ALA A 213 4.46 -21.60 -25.61
CA ALA A 213 3.28 -21.84 -24.83
C ALA A 213 3.60 -22.41 -23.43
N SER A 214 2.78 -21.98 -22.47
CA SER A 214 2.33 -22.67 -21.24
C SER A 214 3.07 -23.92 -20.75
N SER A 215 3.72 -23.80 -19.59
CA SER A 215 3.70 -24.83 -18.53
C SER A 215 4.18 -24.27 -17.19
N THR A 216 3.35 -24.42 -16.15
CA THR A 216 3.65 -24.41 -14.70
C THR A 216 4.44 -23.22 -14.14
N SER A 217 3.71 -22.31 -13.49
CA SER A 217 4.20 -21.17 -12.71
C SER A 217 5.09 -21.61 -11.53
N SER A 218 6.39 -21.67 -11.79
CA SER A 218 7.40 -21.38 -10.77
C SER A 218 7.34 -19.88 -10.48
N ALA A 219 7.06 -19.50 -9.23
CA ALA A 219 7.16 -18.11 -8.80
C ALA A 219 8.63 -17.67 -8.91
N SER A 220 9.00 -17.10 -10.06
CA SER A 220 10.33 -16.53 -10.25
C SER A 220 10.34 -15.13 -9.63
N LEU A 221 11.27 -14.89 -8.70
CA LEU A 221 11.40 -13.60 -7.97
C LEU A 221 11.87 -12.43 -8.86
N GLY A 222 11.98 -12.62 -10.18
CA GLY A 222 12.62 -11.67 -11.10
C GLY A 222 14.07 -11.38 -10.72
N SER A 223 14.67 -10.32 -11.28
CA SER A 223 15.98 -9.85 -10.80
C SER A 223 15.80 -9.13 -9.46
N LEU A 224 16.07 -9.82 -8.35
CA LEU A 224 16.22 -9.20 -7.04
C LEU A 224 17.52 -8.39 -7.01
N THR A 225 17.41 -7.07 -6.90
CA THR A 225 18.54 -6.16 -6.71
C THR A 225 18.58 -5.73 -5.26
N LEU A 226 19.62 -6.15 -4.54
CA LEU A 226 19.94 -5.68 -3.19
C LEU A 226 21.12 -4.72 -3.33
N ASP A 227 20.80 -3.45 -3.55
CA ASP A 227 21.79 -2.38 -3.62
C ASP A 227 21.63 -1.49 -2.37
N PRO A 228 22.58 -1.53 -1.43
CA PRO A 228 22.56 -0.67 -0.25
C PRO A 228 22.53 0.83 -0.58
N ALA A 229 23.02 1.24 -1.75
CA ALA A 229 22.96 2.63 -2.20
C ALA A 229 21.57 3.01 -2.74
N ASN A 230 20.74 2.03 -3.07
CA ASN A 230 19.38 2.22 -3.57
C ASN A 230 18.37 1.64 -2.58
N GLU A 231 18.10 2.39 -1.51
CA GLU A 231 17.14 2.04 -0.45
C GLU A 231 15.77 1.65 -1.01
N ARG A 232 15.34 2.30 -2.11
CA ARG A 232 14.07 2.02 -2.78
C ARG A 232 14.04 0.63 -3.42
N ALA A 233 15.10 0.26 -4.15
CA ALA A 233 15.21 -1.05 -4.77
C ALA A 233 15.35 -2.16 -3.71
N THR A 234 16.13 -1.91 -2.66
CA THR A 234 16.31 -2.85 -1.55
C THR A 234 14.99 -3.08 -0.81
N ARG A 235 14.23 -2.02 -0.50
CA ARG A 235 12.88 -2.13 0.07
C ARG A 235 11.96 -2.99 -0.80
N GLN A 236 11.95 -2.75 -2.12
CA GLN A 236 11.11 -3.52 -3.05
C GLN A 236 11.49 -5.00 -3.08
N SER A 237 12.79 -5.31 -3.08
CA SER A 237 13.28 -6.68 -3.01
C SER A 237 12.84 -7.37 -1.70
N LEU A 238 12.93 -6.69 -0.55
CA LEU A 238 12.49 -7.24 0.74
C LEU A 238 10.98 -7.52 0.77
N LEU A 239 10.17 -6.65 0.17
CA LEU A 239 8.73 -6.84 0.09
C LEU A 239 8.34 -8.00 -0.82
N LYS A 240 9.00 -8.16 -1.98
CA LYS A 240 8.79 -9.34 -2.84
C LYS A 240 9.13 -10.65 -2.12
N VAL A 241 10.20 -10.65 -1.34
CA VAL A 241 10.56 -11.82 -0.51
C VAL A 241 9.49 -12.05 0.57
N ALA A 242 9.00 -10.98 1.22
CA ALA A 242 7.93 -11.09 2.19
C ALA A 242 6.63 -11.64 1.57
N ASP A 243 6.25 -11.16 0.38
CA ASP A 243 5.07 -11.63 -0.37
C ASP A 243 5.19 -13.13 -0.64
N MET A 244 6.31 -13.56 -1.21
CA MET A 244 6.60 -14.98 -1.48
C MET A 244 6.55 -15.84 -0.20
N LEU A 245 7.11 -15.36 0.92
CA LEU A 245 7.06 -16.08 2.19
C LEU A 245 5.62 -16.18 2.73
N THR A 246 4.82 -15.12 2.60
CA THR A 246 3.41 -15.14 3.05
C THR A 246 2.50 -15.97 2.14
N GLU A 247 2.86 -16.16 0.86
CA GLU A 247 2.13 -17.04 -0.06
C GLU A 247 2.50 -18.52 0.13
N THR A 248 3.78 -18.82 0.31
CA THR A 248 4.28 -20.20 0.42
C THR A 248 4.13 -20.76 1.84
N THR A 249 4.30 -19.93 2.86
CA THR A 249 4.29 -20.31 4.27
C THR A 249 3.49 -19.29 5.10
N PRO A 250 2.15 -19.21 4.93
CA PRO A 250 1.33 -18.18 5.60
C PRO A 250 1.30 -18.28 7.13
N ALA A 251 1.66 -19.44 7.70
CA ALA A 251 1.73 -19.67 9.14
C ALA A 251 3.07 -19.25 9.77
N ASP A 252 4.09 -18.94 8.96
CA ASP A 252 5.40 -18.48 9.45
C ASP A 252 5.39 -16.96 9.66
N ALA A 253 5.85 -16.54 10.84
CA ALA A 253 5.93 -15.14 11.22
C ALA A 253 6.97 -14.36 10.40
N LEU A 254 7.97 -15.03 9.83
CA LEU A 254 9.11 -14.38 9.17
C LEU A 254 8.68 -13.44 8.02
N GLY A 255 7.73 -13.87 7.18
CA GLY A 255 7.24 -13.05 6.07
C GLY A 255 6.61 -11.74 6.56
N TYR A 256 5.79 -11.81 7.61
CA TYR A 256 5.14 -10.63 8.19
C TYR A 256 6.14 -9.70 8.90
N GLN A 257 7.14 -10.26 9.59
CA GLN A 257 8.22 -9.49 10.22
C GLN A 257 9.07 -8.76 9.17
N LEU A 258 9.44 -9.47 8.10
CA LEU A 258 10.21 -8.91 6.99
C LEU A 258 9.46 -7.77 6.31
N ARG A 259 8.14 -7.92 6.12
CA ARG A 259 7.30 -6.86 5.56
C ARG A 259 7.34 -5.60 6.44
N ARG A 260 7.21 -5.72 7.77
CA ARG A 260 7.25 -4.56 8.69
C ARG A 260 8.63 -3.89 8.70
N TYR A 261 9.69 -4.70 8.70
CA TYR A 261 11.04 -4.20 8.56
C TYR A 261 11.20 -3.37 7.28
N ALA A 262 10.80 -3.93 6.13
CA ALA A 262 10.84 -3.22 4.85
C ALA A 262 9.98 -1.94 4.86
N ILE A 263 8.83 -1.95 5.56
CA ILE A 263 7.93 -0.80 5.62
C ILE A 263 8.51 0.36 6.44
N TRP A 264 9.12 0.07 7.59
CA TRP A 264 9.47 1.09 8.58
C TRP A 264 10.96 1.41 8.69
N GLN A 265 11.85 0.62 8.10
CA GLN A 265 13.29 0.83 8.23
C GLN A 265 13.75 2.20 7.75
N THR A 266 13.20 2.71 6.65
CA THR A 266 13.57 4.01 6.06
C THR A 266 12.91 5.20 6.77
N ILE A 267 11.97 4.96 7.68
CA ILE A 267 11.22 6.01 8.38
C ILE A 267 11.94 6.30 9.69
N THR A 268 12.76 7.35 9.72
CA THR A 268 13.57 7.73 10.89
C THR A 268 12.99 8.92 11.67
N SER A 269 11.98 9.60 11.13
CA SER A 269 11.30 10.73 11.74
C SER A 269 9.80 10.69 11.41
N VAL A 270 9.01 11.41 12.20
CA VAL A 270 7.56 11.53 11.95
C VAL A 270 7.26 12.43 10.74
N PRO A 271 6.13 12.23 10.04
CA PRO A 271 5.71 13.08 8.94
C PRO A 271 5.58 14.55 9.36
N PRO A 272 5.84 15.51 8.45
CA PRO A 272 5.53 16.91 8.71
C PRO A 272 4.06 17.09 9.06
N ALA A 273 3.80 17.83 10.15
CA ALA A 273 2.47 18.08 10.65
C ALA A 273 2.22 19.58 10.88
N ARG A 274 1.01 20.02 10.57
CA ARG A 274 0.47 21.31 10.98
C ARG A 274 0.21 21.28 12.48
N ASP A 275 0.71 22.29 13.17
CA ASP A 275 0.62 22.45 14.63
C ASP A 275 1.21 21.25 15.42
N GLY A 276 2.09 20.45 14.80
CA GLY A 276 2.70 19.26 15.41
C GLY A 276 1.77 18.05 15.55
N ILE A 277 0.50 18.15 15.14
CA ILE A 277 -0.52 17.12 15.37
C ILE A 277 -1.10 16.60 14.05
N LYS A 278 -1.43 17.48 13.10
CA LYS A 278 -2.17 17.10 11.90
C LYS A 278 -1.27 16.99 10.67
N SER A 279 -1.05 15.78 10.18
CA SER A 279 -0.26 15.54 8.97
C SER A 279 -1.06 15.83 7.69
N ASP A 280 -0.35 16.12 6.60
CA ASP A 280 -0.96 16.21 5.25
C ASP A 280 -1.17 14.82 4.61
N LEU A 281 -0.89 13.73 5.34
CA LEU A 281 -1.09 12.36 4.86
C LEU A 281 -2.57 12.01 4.81
N ALA A 282 -3.00 11.34 3.74
CA ALA A 282 -4.35 10.81 3.63
C ALA A 282 -4.51 9.53 4.46
N ALA A 283 -5.62 9.43 5.18
CA ALA A 283 -6.04 8.19 5.82
C ALA A 283 -6.47 7.16 4.76
N VAL A 284 -6.45 5.88 5.13
CA VAL A 284 -7.12 4.84 4.33
C VAL A 284 -8.63 5.13 4.33
N SER A 285 -9.26 5.01 3.16
CA SER A 285 -10.68 5.31 2.99
C SER A 285 -11.55 4.58 4.00
N ALA A 286 -12.46 5.30 4.66
CA ALA A 286 -13.36 4.74 5.66
C ALA A 286 -14.18 3.53 5.14
N ASP A 287 -14.63 3.59 3.89
CA ASP A 287 -15.38 2.49 3.25
C ASP A 287 -14.54 1.20 3.21
N ARG A 288 -13.29 1.27 2.73
CA ARG A 288 -12.36 0.12 2.73
C ARG A 288 -12.10 -0.43 4.14
N VAL A 289 -11.97 0.45 5.14
CA VAL A 289 -11.78 0.00 6.54
C VAL A 289 -13.04 -0.70 7.06
N ALA A 290 -14.23 -0.20 6.71
CA ALA A 290 -15.50 -0.83 7.03
C ALA A 290 -15.63 -2.22 6.37
N ASP A 291 -15.28 -2.34 5.08
CA ASP A 291 -15.28 -3.60 4.35
C ASP A 291 -14.36 -4.66 4.99
N TYR A 292 -13.18 -4.25 5.47
CA TYR A 292 -12.27 -5.15 6.18
C TYR A 292 -12.84 -5.63 7.52
N ARG A 293 -13.43 -4.71 8.31
CA ARG A 293 -14.07 -5.06 9.58
C ARG A 293 -15.27 -6.00 9.38
N GLU A 294 -16.07 -5.73 8.36
CA GLU A 294 -17.22 -6.58 8.01
C GLU A 294 -16.74 -7.97 7.56
N SER A 295 -15.75 -8.04 6.68
CA SER A 295 -15.17 -9.30 6.21
C SER A 295 -14.58 -10.13 7.36
N LEU A 296 -13.86 -9.49 8.29
CA LEU A 296 -13.32 -10.12 9.49
C LEU A 296 -14.42 -10.69 10.39
N SER A 297 -15.56 -10.00 10.50
CA SER A 297 -16.69 -10.46 11.32
C SER A 297 -17.45 -11.65 10.73
N LYS A 298 -17.48 -11.76 9.39
CA LYS A 298 -18.27 -12.77 8.67
C LYS A 298 -17.49 -14.07 8.46
N SER A 299 -16.34 -13.97 7.80
CA SER A 299 -15.53 -15.13 7.42
C SER A 299 -14.08 -14.69 7.19
N PRO A 300 -13.22 -14.75 8.23
CA PRO A 300 -11.81 -14.47 8.06
C PRO A 300 -11.17 -15.54 7.17
N ASP A 301 -10.51 -15.11 6.10
CA ASP A 301 -9.79 -15.97 5.18
C ASP A 301 -8.40 -15.40 4.84
N LEU A 302 -7.57 -16.21 4.18
CA LEU A 302 -6.22 -15.80 3.77
C LEU A 302 -6.25 -14.64 2.77
N ALA A 303 -7.29 -14.56 1.93
CA ALA A 303 -7.43 -13.48 0.94
C ALA A 303 -7.70 -12.12 1.59
N LEU A 304 -8.54 -12.07 2.64
CA LEU A 304 -8.72 -10.89 3.48
C LEU A 304 -7.40 -10.48 4.13
N TRP A 305 -6.66 -11.45 4.68
CA TRP A 305 -5.37 -11.17 5.32
C TRP A 305 -4.41 -10.52 4.32
N GLN A 306 -4.27 -11.10 3.12
CA GLN A 306 -3.42 -10.56 2.04
C GLN A 306 -3.86 -9.15 1.59
N ARG A 307 -5.17 -8.89 1.42
CA ARG A 307 -5.68 -7.56 1.06
C ARG A 307 -5.37 -6.51 2.12
N ILE A 308 -5.51 -6.85 3.40
CA ILE A 308 -5.14 -5.95 4.49
C ILE A 308 -3.64 -5.68 4.43
N GLU A 309 -2.81 -6.73 4.38
CA GLU A 309 -1.35 -6.61 4.29
C GLU A 309 -0.88 -5.75 3.10
N GLN A 310 -1.53 -5.88 1.95
CA GLN A 310 -1.27 -5.04 0.78
C GLN A 310 -1.59 -3.57 1.06
N SER A 311 -2.70 -3.27 1.73
CA SER A 311 -3.03 -1.89 2.15
C SER A 311 -2.03 -1.32 3.18
N LEU A 312 -1.46 -2.15 4.06
CA LEU A 312 -0.42 -1.71 5.02
C LEU A 312 0.89 -1.33 4.33
N SER A 313 1.21 -2.07 3.28
CA SER A 313 2.36 -1.80 2.42
C SER A 313 2.30 -0.34 1.91
N VAL A 314 1.11 0.12 1.52
CA VAL A 314 0.92 1.45 0.93
C VAL A 314 0.56 2.56 1.94
N SER A 315 0.42 2.19 3.22
CA SER A 315 -0.04 3.10 4.29
C SER A 315 0.74 2.85 5.59
N PRO A 316 2.03 3.24 5.66
CA PRO A 316 2.93 2.88 6.76
C PRO A 316 2.50 3.36 8.15
N PHE A 317 1.74 4.45 8.23
CA PHE A 317 1.24 5.04 9.47
C PHE A 317 -0.19 4.61 9.83
N TRP A 318 -0.81 3.74 9.02
CA TRP A 318 -2.11 3.15 9.35
C TRP A 318 -1.94 1.99 10.34
N LEU A 319 -1.79 2.32 11.62
CA LEU A 319 -1.52 1.33 12.67
C LEU A 319 -2.75 0.47 12.97
N GLU A 320 -3.96 1.00 12.77
CA GLU A 320 -5.19 0.20 12.91
C GLU A 320 -5.22 -1.00 11.96
N GLY A 321 -4.72 -0.84 10.73
CA GLY A 321 -4.67 -1.95 9.79
C GLY A 321 -3.74 -3.09 10.26
N HIS A 322 -2.70 -2.77 11.04
CA HIS A 322 -1.84 -3.79 11.65
C HIS A 322 -2.58 -4.59 12.73
N TRP A 323 -3.42 -3.91 13.50
CA TRP A 323 -4.31 -4.57 14.46
C TRP A 323 -5.36 -5.45 13.78
N LEU A 324 -5.96 -4.99 12.66
CA LEU A 324 -6.85 -5.83 11.84
C LEU A 324 -6.13 -7.06 11.28
N SER A 325 -4.91 -6.89 10.78
CA SER A 325 -4.09 -8.01 10.30
C SER A 325 -3.81 -9.04 11.41
N ALA A 326 -3.45 -8.59 12.61
CA ALA A 326 -3.24 -9.48 13.75
C ALA A 326 -4.54 -10.20 14.18
N GLN A 327 -5.70 -9.54 14.09
CA GLN A 327 -6.98 -10.18 14.37
C GLN A 327 -7.33 -11.26 13.33
N VAL A 328 -7.08 -11.02 12.05
CA VAL A 328 -7.25 -12.05 11.01
C VAL A 328 -6.30 -13.22 11.26
N ALA A 329 -5.03 -12.94 11.56
CA ALA A 329 -4.04 -13.97 11.89
C ALA A 329 -4.52 -14.85 13.06
N SER A 330 -5.00 -14.23 14.14
CA SER A 330 -5.54 -14.94 15.32
C SER A 330 -6.77 -15.76 14.97
N ALA A 331 -7.70 -15.20 14.19
CA ALA A 331 -8.92 -15.89 13.77
C ALA A 331 -8.64 -17.09 12.85
N LEU A 332 -7.53 -17.07 12.11
CA LEU A 332 -7.03 -18.20 11.30
C LEU A 332 -6.17 -19.19 12.10
N GLY A 333 -5.96 -18.96 13.40
CA GLY A 333 -5.14 -19.82 14.28
C GLY A 333 -3.63 -19.58 14.18
N HIS A 334 -3.20 -18.48 13.58
CA HIS A 334 -1.80 -18.09 13.42
C HIS A 334 -1.35 -17.08 14.50
N GLU A 335 -1.46 -17.48 15.77
CA GLU A 335 -1.13 -16.63 16.94
C GLU A 335 0.32 -16.13 16.95
N THR A 336 1.26 -16.96 16.49
CA THR A 336 2.67 -16.58 16.35
C THR A 336 2.86 -15.38 15.41
N CYS A 337 2.08 -15.34 14.32
CA CYS A 337 2.08 -14.23 13.37
C CYS A 337 1.42 -12.98 13.99
N ALA A 338 0.30 -13.15 14.70
CA ALA A 338 -0.38 -12.06 15.40
C ALA A 338 0.56 -11.36 16.40
N GLU A 339 1.28 -12.16 17.20
CA GLU A 339 2.26 -11.66 18.18
C GLU A 339 3.48 -10.99 17.53
N ALA A 340 3.96 -11.55 16.41
CA ALA A 340 5.05 -10.94 15.65
C ALA A 340 4.65 -9.56 15.09
N ILE A 341 3.43 -9.43 14.56
CA ILE A 341 2.88 -8.16 14.08
C ILE A 341 2.77 -7.16 15.24
N ARG A 342 2.19 -7.56 16.38
CA ARG A 342 2.06 -6.71 17.57
C ARG A 342 3.42 -6.20 18.06
N THR A 343 4.40 -7.09 18.15
CA THR A 343 5.77 -6.76 18.59
C THR A 343 6.42 -5.76 17.65
N ALA A 344 6.25 -5.93 16.33
CA ALA A 344 6.79 -5.01 15.34
C ALA A 344 6.15 -3.62 15.44
N VAL A 345 4.81 -3.55 15.59
CA VAL A 345 4.08 -2.28 15.79
C VAL A 345 4.57 -1.58 17.05
N LYS A 346 4.69 -2.32 18.17
CA LYS A 346 5.19 -1.78 19.43
C LYS A 346 6.58 -1.16 19.28
N ALA A 347 7.51 -1.91 18.68
CA ALA A 347 8.88 -1.41 18.45
C ALA A 347 8.91 -0.16 17.56
N PHE A 348 8.00 -0.06 16.58
CA PHE A 348 7.89 1.12 15.72
C PHE A 348 7.39 2.36 16.48
N VAL A 349 6.34 2.20 17.30
CA VAL A 349 5.80 3.31 18.11
C VAL A 349 6.76 3.73 19.22
N GLU A 350 7.46 2.78 19.87
CA GLU A 350 8.49 3.10 20.88
C GLU A 350 9.67 3.88 20.28
N ARG A 351 9.95 3.68 18.99
CA ARG A 351 11.02 4.39 18.27
C ARG A 351 10.63 5.82 17.85
N LEU A 352 9.34 6.07 17.64
CA LEU A 352 8.78 7.37 17.23
C LEU A 352 7.55 7.68 18.10
N PRO A 353 7.76 8.07 19.37
CA PRO A 353 6.68 8.24 20.33
C PRO A 353 5.69 9.34 19.93
N GLU A 354 6.12 10.32 19.13
CA GLU A 354 5.24 11.41 18.66
C GLU A 354 4.07 10.90 17.80
N LEU A 355 4.18 9.69 17.21
CA LEU A 355 3.09 9.07 16.45
C LEU A 355 1.80 8.87 17.27
N THR A 356 1.91 8.84 18.60
CA THR A 356 0.78 8.65 19.53
C THR A 356 -0.23 9.80 19.44
N ASP A 357 0.26 11.02 19.21
CA ASP A 357 -0.55 12.24 19.23
C ASP A 357 -0.93 12.73 17.82
N MET A 358 -0.43 12.07 16.77
CA MET A 358 -0.60 12.51 15.39
C MET A 358 -1.89 12.02 14.74
N THR A 359 -2.37 12.81 13.77
CA THR A 359 -3.56 12.54 12.96
C THR A 359 -3.29 12.66 11.46
N PHE A 360 -4.10 11.99 10.66
CA PHE A 360 -4.20 12.17 9.21
C PHE A 360 -4.89 13.51 8.86
N ASN A 361 -4.90 13.85 7.58
CA ASN A 361 -5.49 15.09 7.07
C ASN A 361 -7.00 15.21 7.30
N ASP A 362 -7.71 14.11 7.52
CA ASP A 362 -9.12 14.02 7.86
C ASP A 362 -9.40 14.06 9.37
N GLY A 363 -8.35 14.06 10.20
CA GLY A 363 -8.43 14.04 11.66
C GLY A 363 -8.44 12.64 12.28
N THR A 364 -8.38 11.57 11.48
CA THR A 364 -8.26 10.20 11.98
C THR A 364 -6.92 10.04 12.71
N PRO A 365 -6.87 9.51 13.95
CA PRO A 365 -5.62 9.32 14.67
C PRO A 365 -4.76 8.21 14.05
N PHE A 366 -3.45 8.38 14.06
CA PHE A 366 -2.50 7.33 13.64
C PHE A 366 -2.58 6.12 14.57
N LEU A 367 -2.71 6.38 15.88
CA LEU A 367 -2.84 5.36 16.91
C LEU A 367 -4.18 5.52 17.66
N PRO A 368 -5.27 4.89 17.17
CA PRO A 368 -6.51 4.83 17.92
C PRO A 368 -6.32 4.16 19.29
N LYS A 369 -7.11 4.58 20.29
CA LYS A 369 -7.02 4.05 21.67
C LYS A 369 -7.08 2.52 21.74
N ALA A 370 -7.98 1.88 21.00
CA ALA A 370 -8.08 0.42 20.95
C ALA A 370 -6.79 -0.26 20.46
N VAL A 371 -6.09 0.36 19.51
CA VAL A 371 -4.83 -0.12 18.96
C VAL A 371 -3.69 0.10 19.95
N ALA A 372 -3.67 1.24 20.66
CA ALA A 372 -2.72 1.48 21.75
C ALA A 372 -2.89 0.44 22.88
N ASP A 373 -4.14 0.17 23.26
CA ASP A 373 -4.48 -0.81 24.29
C ASP A 373 -4.06 -2.23 23.88
N TRP A 374 -4.29 -2.62 22.62
CA TRP A 374 -3.84 -3.90 22.07
C TRP A 374 -2.30 -4.00 22.00
N MET A 375 -1.61 -2.95 21.54
CA MET A 375 -0.16 -2.94 21.45
C MET A 375 0.49 -3.13 22.83
N LEU A 376 -0.08 -2.49 23.86
CA LEU A 376 0.36 -2.57 25.25
C LEU A 376 -0.16 -3.80 25.99
N SER A 377 -1.23 -4.44 25.51
CA SER A 377 -1.63 -5.75 26.03
C SER A 377 -0.45 -6.69 25.85
N GLY A 378 -0.05 -7.44 26.90
CA GLY A 378 1.03 -8.42 26.79
C GLY A 378 0.75 -9.44 25.69
N PRO A 379 1.67 -10.38 25.41
CA PRO A 379 1.39 -11.42 24.43
C PRO A 379 0.04 -12.04 24.75
N ALA A 380 -0.87 -12.03 23.77
CA ALA A 380 -2.10 -12.78 23.89
C ALA A 380 -1.68 -14.25 24.00
N LYS A 381 -1.45 -14.72 25.22
CA LYS A 381 -1.42 -16.14 25.50
C LYS A 381 -2.86 -16.59 25.28
N GLY A 382 -3.18 -17.02 24.06
CA GLY A 382 -4.41 -17.73 23.71
C GLY A 382 -5.65 -17.15 24.37
N GLY A 383 -5.94 -15.88 24.11
CA GLY A 383 -7.14 -15.22 24.60
C GLY A 383 -8.36 -15.70 23.83
N ALA A 384 -8.76 -16.96 24.06
CA ALA A 384 -10.10 -17.42 23.75
C ALA A 384 -11.08 -16.42 24.37
N ALA A 385 -11.90 -15.80 23.53
CA ALA A 385 -13.07 -15.07 23.98
C ALA A 385 -13.96 -16.05 24.78
N GLY A 386 -13.80 -16.02 26.10
CA GLY A 386 -14.51 -16.85 27.06
C GLY A 386 -13.67 -17.97 27.67
N GLY A 387 -13.04 -17.68 28.83
CA GLY A 387 -12.86 -18.68 29.89
C GLY A 387 -11.57 -19.49 29.91
N ALA A 388 -10.43 -18.85 30.19
CA ALA A 388 -9.36 -19.34 31.08
C ALA A 388 -8.10 -18.49 30.84
N SER A 389 -7.44 -18.07 31.92
CA SER A 389 -6.12 -17.45 31.85
C SER A 389 -5.05 -18.47 31.42
N ALA A 390 -3.91 -18.00 30.89
CA ALA A 390 -2.90 -18.88 30.30
C ALA A 390 -2.34 -19.95 31.26
N TRP A 391 -2.25 -19.63 32.56
CA TRP A 391 -1.84 -20.58 33.60
C TRP A 391 -2.96 -21.56 33.98
N GLU A 392 -4.24 -21.19 33.83
CA GLU A 392 -5.37 -22.10 34.01
C GLU A 392 -5.44 -23.11 32.86
N GLN A 393 -5.25 -22.67 31.61
CA GLN A 393 -5.19 -23.57 30.47
C GLN A 393 -4.00 -24.53 30.58
N ALA A 394 -2.82 -24.01 30.90
CA ALA A 394 -1.63 -24.84 31.08
C ALA A 394 -1.75 -25.80 32.27
N TYR A 395 -2.52 -25.45 33.30
CA TYR A 395 -2.83 -26.36 34.40
C TYR A 395 -3.73 -27.51 33.94
N GLU A 396 -4.77 -27.25 33.15
CA GLU A 396 -5.61 -28.32 32.58
C GLU A 396 -4.80 -29.23 31.63
N ASP A 397 -3.93 -28.66 30.81
CA ASP A 397 -3.02 -29.44 29.96
C ASP A 397 -2.04 -30.28 30.80
N ALA A 398 -1.49 -29.69 31.87
CA ALA A 398 -0.60 -30.38 32.80
C ALA A 398 -1.34 -31.51 33.54
N ARG A 399 -2.62 -31.35 33.89
CA ARG A 399 -3.43 -32.42 34.46
C ARG A 399 -3.61 -33.58 33.49
N ALA A 400 -3.92 -33.29 32.22
CA ALA A 400 -4.02 -34.33 31.19
C ALA A 400 -2.68 -35.07 30.99
N VAL A 401 -1.55 -34.36 31.06
CA VAL A 401 -0.21 -34.96 30.99
C VAL A 401 0.14 -35.74 32.24
N LEU A 402 -0.29 -35.29 33.43
CA LEU A 402 -0.09 -36.00 34.69
C LEU A 402 -0.69 -37.41 34.63
N ASP A 403 -1.91 -37.53 34.10
CA ASP A 403 -2.62 -38.80 33.97
C ASP A 403 -1.96 -39.76 32.97
N GLN A 404 -1.31 -39.23 31.93
CA GLN A 404 -0.74 -40.04 30.84
C GLN A 404 0.76 -40.36 31.01
N LYS A 405 1.55 -39.37 31.44
CA LYS A 405 3.03 -39.38 31.40
C LYS A 405 3.67 -39.13 32.77
N GLY A 406 2.85 -38.93 33.80
CA GLY A 406 3.30 -38.70 35.17
C GLY A 406 3.69 -37.25 35.46
N LEU A 407 4.12 -37.02 36.70
CA LEU A 407 4.28 -35.68 37.27
C LEU A 407 5.42 -34.87 36.65
N ALA A 408 6.57 -35.47 36.38
CA ALA A 408 7.74 -34.71 35.91
C ALA A 408 7.49 -34.01 34.55
N PRO A 409 6.92 -34.67 33.53
CA PRO A 409 6.51 -34.00 32.29
C PRO A 409 5.44 -32.93 32.48
N ALA A 410 4.49 -33.15 33.40
CA ALA A 410 3.42 -32.20 33.70
C ALA A 410 3.95 -30.93 34.40
N MET A 411 4.86 -31.09 35.35
CA MET A 411 5.54 -29.97 36.03
C MET A 411 6.38 -29.16 35.05
N LYS A 412 7.06 -29.81 34.10
CA LYS A 412 7.87 -29.13 33.09
C LYS A 412 7.07 -28.10 32.28
N LEU A 413 5.82 -28.42 31.93
CA LEU A 413 4.94 -27.48 31.22
C LEU A 413 4.67 -26.21 32.04
N LEU A 414 4.45 -26.36 33.36
CA LEU A 414 4.22 -25.23 34.25
C LEU A 414 5.51 -24.45 34.54
N GLU A 415 6.66 -25.12 34.60
CA GLU A 415 7.98 -24.49 34.75
C GLU A 415 8.37 -23.65 33.52
N GLU A 416 8.14 -24.16 32.31
CA GLU A 416 8.33 -23.40 31.06
C GLU A 416 7.44 -22.14 31.05
N GLY A 417 6.19 -22.28 31.52
CA GLY A 417 5.29 -21.15 31.73
C GLY A 417 5.81 -20.13 32.75
N LEU A 418 6.34 -20.60 33.88
CA LEU A 418 6.90 -19.77 34.95
C LEU A 418 8.17 -19.01 34.50
N ASP A 419 9.06 -19.67 33.76
CA ASP A 419 10.29 -19.05 33.23
C ASP A 419 9.98 -17.95 32.21
N SER A 420 8.91 -18.13 31.44
CA SER A 420 8.43 -17.11 30.49
C SER A 420 7.77 -15.90 31.16
N ALA A 421 7.33 -16.02 32.42
CA ALA A 421 6.56 -15.01 33.11
C ALA A 421 7.43 -13.82 33.53
N ARG A 422 6.99 -12.62 33.14
CA ARG A 422 7.72 -11.36 33.39
C ARG A 422 7.12 -10.54 34.52
N GLU A 423 5.79 -10.52 34.64
CA GLU A 423 5.13 -9.79 35.70
C GLU A 423 5.09 -10.59 37.02
N PRO A 424 5.20 -9.92 38.18
CA PRO A 424 5.10 -10.57 39.49
C PRO A 424 3.77 -11.32 39.66
N ARG A 425 2.66 -10.73 39.22
CA ARG A 425 1.35 -11.37 39.18
C ARG A 425 1.36 -12.70 38.43
N ASP A 426 1.87 -12.72 37.21
CA ASP A 426 1.86 -13.93 36.38
C ASP A 426 2.67 -15.04 37.05
N ARG A 427 3.87 -14.72 37.54
CA ARG A 427 4.73 -15.65 38.28
C ARG A 427 4.03 -16.24 39.50
N PHE A 428 3.25 -15.44 40.21
CA PHE A 428 2.46 -15.89 41.35
C PHE A 428 1.44 -16.96 40.93
N TYR A 429 0.67 -16.71 39.87
CA TYR A 429 -0.34 -17.65 39.39
C TYR A 429 0.28 -18.94 38.82
N TRP A 430 1.41 -18.86 38.10
CA TRP A 430 2.14 -20.05 37.68
C TRP A 430 2.59 -20.91 38.86
N ARG A 431 3.15 -20.30 39.92
CA ARG A 431 3.53 -21.03 41.14
C ARG A 431 2.33 -21.62 41.88
N LEU A 432 1.18 -20.93 41.86
CA LEU A 432 -0.05 -21.42 42.44
C LEU A 432 -0.55 -22.67 41.70
N MET A 433 -0.54 -22.66 40.36
CA MET A 433 -0.93 -23.80 39.53
C MET A 433 0.03 -24.98 39.69
N SER A 434 1.35 -24.73 39.77
CA SER A 434 2.33 -25.77 40.12
C SER A 434 2.05 -26.38 41.49
N SER A 435 1.72 -25.56 42.48
CA SER A 435 1.38 -26.04 43.83
C SER A 435 0.11 -26.88 43.85
N GLN A 436 -0.89 -26.50 43.04
CA GLN A 436 -2.11 -27.25 42.89
C GLN A 436 -1.86 -28.60 42.19
N LEU A 437 -1.06 -28.63 41.12
CA LEU A 437 -0.68 -29.88 40.45
C LEU A 437 0.10 -30.83 41.38
N MET A 438 1.03 -30.29 42.18
CA MET A 438 1.76 -31.06 43.20
C MET A 438 0.83 -31.67 44.26
N LYS A 439 -0.23 -30.95 44.65
CA LYS A 439 -1.24 -31.45 45.58
C LYS A 439 -2.04 -32.60 44.96
N ASP A 440 -2.44 -32.45 43.70
CA ASP A 440 -3.25 -33.43 42.97
C ASP A 440 -2.47 -34.70 42.68
N SER A 441 -1.15 -34.60 42.48
CA SER A 441 -0.24 -35.75 42.34
C SER A 441 0.15 -36.41 43.67
N GLY A 442 -0.41 -35.97 44.80
CA GLY A 442 -0.22 -36.57 46.13
C GLY A 442 0.90 -35.95 47.00
N MET A 443 1.65 -34.95 46.52
CA MET A 443 2.71 -34.27 47.28
C MET A 443 2.15 -33.16 48.19
N LYS A 444 1.22 -33.54 49.07
CA LYS A 444 0.41 -32.59 49.85
C LYS A 444 1.21 -31.72 50.83
N SER A 445 2.29 -32.24 51.42
CA SER A 445 3.14 -31.49 52.34
C SER A 445 3.92 -30.38 51.62
N LEU A 446 4.51 -30.70 50.47
CA LEU A 446 5.25 -29.76 49.64
C LEU A 446 4.33 -28.68 49.07
N ALA A 447 3.17 -29.08 48.54
CA ALA A 447 2.16 -28.14 48.05
C ALA A 447 1.69 -27.18 49.16
N LYS A 448 1.49 -27.68 50.39
CA LYS A 448 1.10 -26.84 51.53
C LYS A 448 2.17 -25.80 51.87
N GLN A 449 3.44 -26.19 51.85
CA GLN A 449 4.55 -25.27 52.10
C GLN A 449 4.59 -24.16 51.04
N GLN A 450 4.53 -24.53 49.75
CA GLN A 450 4.53 -23.57 48.64
C GLN A 450 3.36 -22.58 48.70
N VAL A 451 2.15 -23.06 49.01
CA VAL A 451 0.99 -22.18 49.19
C VAL A 451 1.15 -21.27 50.40
N GLN A 452 1.80 -21.73 51.47
CA GLN A 452 2.10 -20.87 52.62
C GLN A 452 3.10 -19.78 52.26
N ASP A 453 4.16 -20.10 51.53
CA ASP A 453 5.16 -19.14 51.05
C ASP A 453 4.51 -18.08 50.14
N LEU A 454 3.62 -18.50 49.22
CA LEU A 454 2.83 -17.58 48.38
C LEU A 454 1.90 -16.69 49.22
N ARG A 455 1.29 -17.24 50.27
CA ARG A 455 0.43 -16.47 51.17
C ARG A 455 1.21 -15.45 51.99
N GLU A 456 2.45 -15.75 52.36
CA GLU A 456 3.32 -14.81 53.06
C GLU A 456 3.82 -13.71 52.12
N GLN A 457 4.15 -14.04 50.86
CA GLN A 457 4.56 -13.06 49.84
C GLN A 457 3.47 -12.03 49.50
N THR A 458 2.19 -12.41 49.60
CA THR A 458 1.07 -11.50 49.32
C THR A 458 0.76 -10.55 50.48
N ARG A 459 1.32 -10.77 51.68
CA ARG A 459 1.10 -9.88 52.82
C ARG A 459 1.93 -8.61 52.67
N GLY A 460 1.24 -7.49 52.44
CA GLY A 460 1.87 -6.17 52.36
C GLY A 460 2.42 -5.80 50.98
N MET A 461 2.08 -6.56 49.94
CA MET A 461 2.43 -6.23 48.56
C MET A 461 1.48 -5.16 48.03
N ASN A 462 2.03 -4.05 47.54
CA ASN A 462 1.25 -2.97 46.94
C ASN A 462 0.98 -3.26 45.46
N LEU A 463 0.08 -2.49 44.84
CA LEU A 463 -0.24 -2.66 43.43
C LEU A 463 0.99 -2.44 42.53
N GLU A 464 1.88 -1.54 42.90
CA GLU A 464 3.14 -1.26 42.20
C GLU A 464 4.07 -2.48 42.15
N ASP A 465 4.14 -3.23 43.26
CA ASP A 465 4.96 -4.44 43.37
C ASP A 465 4.29 -5.66 42.69
N TRP A 466 2.96 -5.63 42.58
CA TRP A 466 2.15 -6.73 42.05
C TRP A 466 1.95 -6.67 40.53
N GLU A 467 1.60 -5.49 40.01
CA GLU A 467 1.36 -5.19 38.60
C GLU A 467 2.04 -3.85 38.22
N PRO A 468 3.39 -3.79 38.20
CA PRO A 468 4.12 -2.58 37.83
C PRO A 468 3.78 -2.10 36.41
N GLY A 469 3.43 -3.02 35.50
CA GLY A 469 2.98 -2.69 34.15
C GLY A 469 1.68 -1.88 34.12
N LEU A 470 0.74 -2.19 35.02
CA LEU A 470 -0.51 -1.44 35.16
C LEU A 470 -0.25 -0.04 35.70
N VAL A 471 0.57 0.08 36.75
CA VAL A 471 0.92 1.39 37.33
C VAL A 471 1.66 2.26 36.32
N ALA A 472 2.67 1.72 35.64
CA ALA A 472 3.39 2.44 34.60
C ALA A 472 2.50 2.85 33.41
N ARG A 473 1.35 2.19 33.22
CA ARG A 473 0.35 2.58 32.23
C ARG A 473 -0.56 3.68 32.77
N LEU A 474 -0.96 3.62 34.03
CA LEU A 474 -1.73 4.68 34.69
C LEU A 474 -0.93 6.00 34.71
N ASP A 475 0.35 5.94 35.06
CA ASP A 475 1.24 7.12 35.11
C ASP A 475 1.49 7.75 33.73
N ARG A 476 1.39 6.98 32.64
CA ARG A 476 1.50 7.50 31.27
C ARG A 476 0.21 8.17 30.77
N LEU A 477 -0.92 7.85 31.40
CA LEU A 477 -2.24 8.33 31.01
C LEU A 477 -2.74 9.48 31.91
N ALA A 478 -2.11 9.69 33.06
CA ALA A 478 -2.30 10.83 33.94
C ALA A 478 -1.39 11.98 33.50
#